data_AF-A0A7G5MPC3-F1
#
_entry.id   AF-A0A7G5MPC3-F1
#
_cell.length_a   1.000
_cell.length_b   1.000
_cell.length_c   1.000
_cell.angle_alpha   90.00
_cell.angle_beta   90.00
_cell.angle_gamma   90.00
#
_symmetry.space_group_name_H-M   'P 1'
#
loop_
_entity.id
_entity.type
_entity.pdbx_description
1 polymer ?
#
loop_
_entity_poly.entity_id
_entity_poly.type
_entity_poly.pdbx_seq_one_letter_code
_entity_poly.pdbx_strand_id
1 'polypeptide(L)'
;MSRKKYEITEAAHPKYPWLHRIRAIRQVNEQVSPGMLGGYVQTEDNLSQEGTCWIYDQAVCCEEAAVADDGRMFDGAVARGSALVGGDARMFERAMAEGNSSFFSGELKEDARLAGNAVVQQSDNGLSPLIGGKSNVYGTVCGWFVVNDNIFEGEHYLNRTEDMFILEDGKREVLVKQRKLEPPEEYRKGKNKREDRER
;
A
#
# COMPACT_ATOMS: atom_id res chain seq x y z
N MET A 1 -6.50 25.50 -15.82
CA MET A 1 -5.31 25.16 -15.01
C MET A 1 -5.79 24.43 -13.77
N SER A 2 -5.34 23.20 -13.55
CA SER A 2 -5.67 22.46 -12.32
C SER A 2 -5.12 23.22 -11.10
N ARG A 3 -5.88 23.27 -10.01
CA ARG A 3 -5.46 23.97 -8.79
C ARG A 3 -4.49 23.09 -8.02
N LYS A 4 -3.24 23.57 -7.84
CA LYS A 4 -2.20 22.84 -7.10
C LYS A 4 -2.70 22.37 -5.72
N LYS A 5 -2.33 21.15 -5.37
CA LYS A 5 -2.60 20.47 -4.10
C LYS A 5 -1.57 20.87 -3.04
N TYR A 6 -0.31 20.98 -3.43
CA TYR A 6 0.80 21.34 -2.55
C TYR A 6 1.87 22.17 -3.27
N GLU A 7 2.76 22.76 -2.49
CA GLU A 7 4.00 23.39 -2.94
C GLU A 7 5.22 22.75 -2.26
N ILE A 8 6.37 22.89 -2.89
CA ILE A 8 7.67 22.53 -2.32
C ILE A 8 8.24 23.80 -1.66
N THR A 9 8.68 23.68 -0.41
CA THR A 9 9.18 24.79 0.40
C THR A 9 10.69 24.85 0.40
N GLU A 10 11.28 25.97 0.84
CA GLU A 10 12.73 26.11 1.02
C GLU A 10 13.29 25.32 2.23
N ALA A 11 12.45 24.63 3.00
CA ALA A 11 12.88 23.85 4.15
C ALA A 11 13.51 22.52 3.69
N ALA A 12 14.83 22.54 3.54
CA ALA A 12 15.62 21.40 3.11
C ALA A 12 15.72 20.28 4.17
N HIS A 13 15.89 19.04 3.71
CA HIS A 13 16.13 17.89 4.57
C HIS A 13 17.51 18.00 5.27
N PRO A 14 17.60 17.77 6.59
CA PRO A 14 18.85 17.99 7.36
C PRO A 14 20.07 17.21 6.86
N LYS A 15 19.84 16.01 6.31
CA LYS A 15 20.90 15.13 5.78
C LYS A 15 21.07 15.20 4.26
N TYR A 16 20.03 15.64 3.54
CA TYR A 16 19.95 15.55 2.08
C TYR A 16 19.47 16.89 1.52
N PRO A 17 20.34 17.92 1.45
CA PRO A 17 19.90 19.30 1.26
C PRO A 17 19.20 19.60 -0.08
N TRP A 18 19.22 18.68 -1.04
CA TRP A 18 18.47 18.81 -2.30
C TRP A 18 17.01 18.35 -2.19
N LEU A 19 16.62 17.71 -1.09
CA LEU A 19 15.25 17.31 -0.81
C LEU A 19 14.57 18.37 0.05
N HIS A 20 13.32 18.66 -0.26
CA HIS A 20 12.60 19.80 0.30
C HIS A 20 11.23 19.41 0.82
N ARG A 21 10.82 20.03 1.93
CA ARG A 21 9.52 19.81 2.55
C ARG A 21 8.38 20.20 1.64
N ILE A 22 7.36 19.37 1.55
CA ILE A 22 6.08 19.74 0.93
C ILE A 22 5.16 20.44 1.94
N ARG A 23 4.32 21.35 1.44
CA ARG A 23 3.26 22.03 2.21
C ARG A 23 1.94 22.00 1.46
N ALA A 24 0.87 21.59 2.13
CA ALA A 24 -0.46 21.57 1.57
C ALA A 24 -0.98 22.99 1.29
N ILE A 25 -1.49 23.26 0.09
CA ILE A 25 -2.09 24.55 -0.29
C ILE A 25 -3.62 24.52 -0.06
N ARG A 26 -4.21 23.33 -0.10
CA ARG A 26 -5.65 23.09 0.11
C ARG A 26 -5.86 21.84 0.96
N GLN A 27 -7.11 21.55 1.31
CA GLN A 27 -7.46 20.26 1.89
C GLN A 27 -7.12 19.15 0.88
N VAL A 28 -6.32 18.18 1.31
CA VAL A 28 -5.87 17.05 0.48
C VAL A 28 -6.68 15.79 0.77
N ASN A 29 -6.79 15.43 2.05
CA ASN A 29 -7.55 14.28 2.54
C ASN A 29 -8.01 14.56 3.97
N GLU A 30 -8.64 13.60 4.64
CA GLU A 30 -9.17 13.73 6.01
C GLU A 30 -8.12 14.09 7.08
N GLN A 31 -6.83 13.85 6.82
CA GLN A 31 -5.71 14.12 7.74
C GLN A 31 -4.89 15.37 7.38
N VAL A 32 -5.03 15.89 6.15
CA VAL A 32 -4.15 16.93 5.60
C VAL A 32 -4.96 18.16 5.16
N SER A 33 -5.02 19.14 6.05
CA SER A 33 -5.61 20.46 5.87
C SER A 33 -4.60 21.49 5.31
N PRO A 34 -5.10 22.63 4.76
CA PRO A 34 -4.24 23.67 4.20
C PRO A 34 -3.17 24.14 5.21
N GLY A 35 -1.95 24.32 4.74
CA GLY A 35 -0.80 24.79 5.53
C GLY A 35 -0.01 23.68 6.24
N MET A 36 -0.53 22.44 6.34
CA MET A 36 0.22 21.34 6.93
C MET A 36 1.46 20.98 6.12
N LEU A 37 2.55 20.71 6.82
CA LEU A 37 3.77 20.18 6.24
C LEU A 37 3.63 18.66 6.08
N GLY A 38 4.08 18.14 4.94
CA GLY A 38 4.29 16.72 4.70
C GLY A 38 5.78 16.40 4.61
N GLY A 39 6.12 15.23 4.09
CA GLY A 39 7.46 14.68 3.84
C GLY A 39 8.35 15.49 2.91
N TYR A 40 9.34 14.84 2.32
CA TYR A 40 10.31 15.49 1.43
C TYR A 40 10.24 14.93 0.02
N VAL A 41 10.40 15.83 -0.94
CA VAL A 41 10.51 15.50 -2.36
C VAL A 41 11.72 16.16 -2.99
N GLN A 42 12.21 15.62 -4.10
CA GLN A 42 13.25 16.27 -4.90
C GLN A 42 12.65 17.26 -5.90
N THR A 43 11.58 16.87 -6.59
CA THR A 43 10.86 17.67 -7.57
C THR A 43 9.35 17.50 -7.41
N GLU A 44 8.56 18.29 -8.15
CA GLU A 44 7.10 18.18 -8.17
C GLU A 44 6.62 16.85 -8.79
N ASP A 45 7.47 16.16 -9.54
CA ASP A 45 7.13 14.88 -10.18
C ASP A 45 7.06 13.72 -9.16
N ASN A 46 7.70 13.86 -8.00
CA ASN A 46 7.75 12.79 -6.99
C ASN A 46 6.45 12.58 -6.22
N LEU A 47 5.53 13.54 -6.24
CA LEU A 47 4.21 13.44 -5.62
C LEU A 47 3.16 14.06 -6.54
N SER A 48 2.18 13.26 -6.95
CA SER A 48 1.12 13.74 -7.84
C SER A 48 0.36 14.93 -7.25
N GLN A 49 0.05 15.91 -8.08
CA GLN A 49 -0.86 17.02 -7.73
C GLN A 49 -2.34 16.59 -7.72
N GLU A 50 -2.64 15.38 -8.19
CA GLU A 50 -3.98 14.78 -8.24
C GLU A 50 -4.16 13.75 -7.11
N GLY A 51 -5.38 13.22 -6.98
CA GLY A 51 -5.73 12.24 -5.95
C GLY A 51 -5.56 12.76 -4.51
N THR A 52 -5.58 11.83 -3.57
CA THR A 52 -5.45 12.11 -2.12
C THR A 52 -4.09 11.69 -1.54
N CYS A 53 -3.18 11.20 -2.39
CA CYS A 53 -1.85 10.77 -2.03
C CYS A 53 -1.06 11.85 -1.30
N TRP A 54 -0.26 11.41 -0.34
CA TRP A 54 0.51 12.30 0.51
C TRP A 54 1.70 11.58 1.13
N ILE A 55 2.79 12.33 1.29
CA ILE A 55 4.00 11.91 2.00
C ILE A 55 3.97 12.62 3.35
N TYR A 56 4.02 11.87 4.44
CA TYR A 56 3.93 12.34 5.83
C TYR A 56 5.31 12.36 6.52
N ASP A 57 5.37 12.98 7.69
CA ASP A 57 6.44 12.86 8.69
C ASP A 57 7.86 13.12 8.20
N GLN A 58 8.74 12.13 8.04
CA GLN A 58 10.08 12.27 7.47
C GLN A 58 10.25 11.41 6.21
N ALA A 59 9.15 10.93 5.63
CA ALA A 59 9.20 10.07 4.46
C ALA A 59 9.70 10.86 3.24
N VAL A 60 10.34 10.14 2.33
CA VAL A 60 11.05 10.70 1.17
C VAL A 60 10.58 10.02 -0.10
N CYS A 61 10.25 10.81 -1.12
CA CYS A 61 10.15 10.34 -2.50
C CYS A 61 11.09 11.17 -3.38
N CYS A 62 11.98 10.53 -4.13
CA CYS A 62 13.02 11.22 -4.90
C CYS A 62 13.41 10.44 -6.16
N GLU A 63 14.35 11.00 -6.93
CA GLU A 63 14.74 10.45 -8.23
C GLU A 63 13.53 10.41 -9.19
N GLU A 64 13.32 9.32 -9.92
CA GLU A 64 12.16 9.13 -10.82
C GLU A 64 10.96 8.50 -10.10
N ALA A 65 11.06 8.24 -8.79
CA ALA A 65 9.98 7.63 -8.04
C ALA A 65 8.81 8.61 -7.91
N ALA A 66 7.60 8.07 -7.88
CA ALA A 66 6.39 8.87 -7.79
C ALA A 66 5.36 8.24 -6.83
N VAL A 67 4.71 9.11 -6.05
CA VAL A 67 3.54 8.76 -5.23
C VAL A 67 2.29 9.33 -5.88
N ALA A 68 1.29 8.50 -6.13
CA ALA A 68 0.07 8.87 -6.86
C ALA A 68 -1.20 8.26 -6.24
N ASP A 69 -2.36 8.58 -6.83
CA ASP A 69 -3.69 8.15 -6.39
C ASP A 69 -3.97 8.46 -4.91
N ASP A 70 -4.19 7.44 -4.08
CA ASP A 70 -4.40 7.54 -2.63
C ASP A 70 -3.20 6.97 -1.84
N GLY A 71 -2.07 6.71 -2.51
CA GLY A 71 -0.85 6.17 -1.91
C GLY A 71 -0.30 7.05 -0.79
N ARG A 72 0.13 6.43 0.31
CA ARG A 72 0.58 7.14 1.52
C ARG A 72 1.93 6.62 2.01
N MET A 73 2.81 7.53 2.37
CA MET A 73 4.12 7.20 2.96
C MET A 73 4.28 7.92 4.30
N PHE A 74 4.73 7.22 5.33
CA PHE A 74 4.81 7.71 6.71
C PHE A 74 6.20 7.52 7.31
N ASP A 75 6.41 8.10 8.49
CA ASP A 75 7.61 7.95 9.29
C ASP A 75 8.90 8.27 8.53
N GLY A 76 9.78 7.29 8.29
CA GLY A 76 11.02 7.40 7.53
C GLY A 76 11.03 6.56 6.26
N ALA A 77 9.87 6.19 5.73
CA ALA A 77 9.76 5.39 4.52
C ALA A 77 10.36 6.12 3.30
N VAL A 78 10.92 5.36 2.36
CA VAL A 78 11.64 5.92 1.21
C VAL A 78 11.21 5.26 -0.10
N ALA A 79 10.91 6.09 -1.09
CA ALA A 79 10.69 5.71 -2.48
C ALA A 79 11.77 6.39 -3.36
N ARG A 80 12.45 5.60 -4.18
CA ARG A 80 13.54 6.08 -5.08
C ARG A 80 13.68 5.20 -6.32
N GLY A 81 14.67 5.47 -7.18
CA GLY A 81 14.78 4.86 -8.49
C GLY A 81 13.60 5.28 -9.36
N SER A 82 12.93 4.31 -9.98
CA SER A 82 11.71 4.51 -10.77
C SER A 82 10.51 3.85 -10.09
N ALA A 83 10.51 3.80 -8.74
CA ALA A 83 9.47 3.13 -7.97
C ALA A 83 8.14 3.90 -8.03
N LEU A 84 7.04 3.18 -8.19
CA LEU A 84 5.70 3.74 -8.20
C LEU A 84 4.93 3.29 -6.96
N VAL A 85 4.46 4.25 -6.17
CA VAL A 85 3.61 4.02 -5.01
C VAL A 85 2.24 4.65 -5.29
N GLY A 86 1.20 3.83 -5.44
CA GLY A 86 -0.11 4.29 -5.88
C GLY A 86 -1.26 3.46 -5.32
N GLY A 87 -2.43 3.57 -5.95
CA GLY A 87 -3.65 2.95 -5.45
C GLY A 87 -3.91 3.33 -3.99
N ASP A 88 -4.10 2.34 -3.11
CA ASP A 88 -4.29 2.52 -1.67
C ASP A 88 -3.09 2.05 -0.83
N ALA A 89 -1.92 1.88 -1.47
CA ALA A 89 -0.70 1.42 -0.83
C ALA A 89 -0.25 2.32 0.32
N ARG A 90 0.27 1.70 1.39
CA ARG A 90 0.80 2.41 2.56
C ARG A 90 2.19 1.92 2.93
N MET A 91 3.14 2.85 3.02
CA MET A 91 4.50 2.58 3.47
C MET A 91 4.76 3.24 4.83
N PHE A 92 5.37 2.51 5.76
CA PHE A 92 5.61 2.96 7.13
C PHE A 92 7.06 2.75 7.57
N GLU A 93 7.42 3.35 8.70
CA GLU A 93 8.68 3.12 9.41
C GLU A 93 9.93 3.33 8.54
N ARG A 94 10.70 2.26 8.23
CA ARG A 94 11.92 2.30 7.41
C ARG A 94 11.75 1.55 6.08
N ALA A 95 10.50 1.31 5.68
CA ALA A 95 10.18 0.62 4.45
C ALA A 95 10.78 1.31 3.22
N MET A 96 11.22 0.52 2.26
CA MET A 96 11.89 1.00 1.05
C MET A 96 11.22 0.45 -0.21
N ALA A 97 10.84 1.33 -1.13
CA ALA A 97 10.48 0.97 -2.50
C ALA A 97 11.52 1.56 -3.46
N GLU A 98 12.14 0.72 -4.28
CA GLU A 98 13.22 1.17 -5.16
C GLU A 98 13.38 0.34 -6.44
N GLY A 99 14.22 0.83 -7.35
CA GLY A 99 14.33 0.24 -8.69
C GLY A 99 13.05 0.51 -9.49
N ASN A 100 12.62 -0.46 -10.30
CA ASN A 100 11.41 -0.37 -11.11
C ASN A 100 10.20 -1.03 -10.43
N SER A 101 10.14 -0.98 -9.10
CA SER A 101 9.08 -1.64 -8.32
C SER A 101 7.77 -0.86 -8.38
N SER A 102 6.65 -1.57 -8.33
CA SER A 102 5.30 -0.98 -8.27
C SER A 102 4.54 -1.50 -7.05
N PHE A 103 4.09 -0.58 -6.20
CA PHE A 103 3.31 -0.86 -5.00
C PHE A 103 1.98 -0.14 -5.06
N PHE A 104 0.91 -0.88 -5.33
CA PHE A 104 -0.43 -0.33 -5.58
C PHE A 104 -1.45 -0.64 -4.50
N SER A 105 -1.18 -1.60 -3.61
CA SER A 105 -2.07 -1.90 -2.49
C SER A 105 -1.39 -2.71 -1.41
N GLY A 106 -1.82 -2.52 -0.16
CA GLY A 106 -1.32 -3.23 1.00
C GLY A 106 -0.45 -2.34 1.90
N GLU A 107 0.22 -2.98 2.85
CA GLU A 107 1.10 -2.32 3.81
C GLU A 107 2.52 -2.85 3.70
N LEU A 108 3.49 -1.93 3.56
CA LEU A 108 4.92 -2.20 3.61
C LEU A 108 5.49 -1.47 4.82
N LYS A 109 6.07 -2.20 5.77
CA LYS A 109 6.49 -1.63 7.06
C LYS A 109 7.83 -2.18 7.55
N GLU A 110 8.29 -1.69 8.70
CA GLU A 110 9.54 -2.10 9.32
C GLU A 110 10.75 -1.85 8.41
N ASP A 111 11.60 -2.86 8.17
CA ASP A 111 12.76 -2.78 7.28
C ASP A 111 12.48 -3.45 5.92
N ALA A 112 11.21 -3.67 5.58
CA ALA A 112 10.84 -4.36 4.35
C ALA A 112 11.17 -3.54 3.10
N ARG A 113 11.59 -4.24 2.04
CA ARG A 113 12.10 -3.65 0.81
C ARG A 113 11.45 -4.27 -0.42
N LEU A 114 10.89 -3.45 -1.28
CA LEU A 114 10.53 -3.79 -2.65
C LEU A 114 11.65 -3.31 -3.58
N ALA A 115 12.11 -4.18 -4.47
CA ALA A 115 13.22 -3.89 -5.38
C ALA A 115 13.05 -4.58 -6.73
N GLY A 116 13.89 -4.21 -7.70
CA GLY A 116 13.86 -4.80 -9.03
C GLY A 116 12.58 -4.47 -9.78
N ASN A 117 11.88 -5.48 -10.28
CA ASN A 117 10.59 -5.34 -10.98
C ASN A 117 9.42 -5.87 -10.12
N ALA A 118 9.56 -5.80 -8.79
CA ALA A 118 8.53 -6.28 -7.88
C ALA A 118 7.18 -5.57 -8.14
N VAL A 119 6.09 -6.33 -8.12
CA VAL A 119 4.74 -5.79 -8.27
C VAL A 119 3.87 -6.30 -7.13
N VAL A 120 3.36 -5.37 -6.32
CA VAL A 120 2.53 -5.67 -5.16
C VAL A 120 1.20 -4.94 -5.30
N GLN A 121 0.10 -5.69 -5.26
CA GLN A 121 -1.24 -5.17 -5.52
C GLN A 121 -2.32 -6.02 -4.83
N GLN A 122 -3.56 -5.50 -4.79
CA GLN A 122 -4.70 -6.25 -4.26
C GLN A 122 -5.12 -7.37 -5.21
N SER A 123 -5.75 -8.40 -4.68
CA SER A 123 -6.44 -9.42 -5.49
C SER A 123 -7.83 -8.98 -5.93
N ASP A 124 -8.42 -9.74 -6.86
CA ASP A 124 -9.77 -9.47 -7.41
C ASP A 124 -10.88 -9.39 -6.34
N ASN A 125 -10.66 -9.99 -5.16
CA ASN A 125 -11.57 -9.95 -4.02
C ASN A 125 -11.33 -8.76 -3.08
N GLY A 126 -10.42 -7.83 -3.43
CA GLY A 126 -10.12 -6.62 -2.67
C GLY A 126 -9.23 -6.82 -1.43
N LEU A 127 -8.57 -7.98 -1.29
CA LEU A 127 -7.62 -8.21 -0.21
C LEU A 127 -6.20 -7.83 -0.64
N SER A 128 -5.43 -7.29 0.28
CA SER A 128 -4.12 -6.71 0.00
C SER A 128 -3.06 -7.26 0.93
N PRO A 129 -1.79 -7.38 0.49
CA PRO A 129 -0.76 -8.00 1.29
C PRO A 129 -0.25 -7.09 2.41
N LEU A 130 0.28 -7.71 3.46
CA LEU A 130 1.06 -7.09 4.52
C LEU A 130 2.49 -7.63 4.45
N ILE A 131 3.46 -6.74 4.25
CA ILE A 131 4.87 -7.08 4.07
C ILE A 131 5.66 -6.33 5.14
N GLY A 132 6.33 -7.08 6.02
CA GLY A 132 7.05 -6.53 7.18
C GLY A 132 8.41 -7.20 7.40
N GLY A 133 8.94 -7.07 8.61
CA GLY A 133 10.24 -7.62 8.98
C GLY A 133 11.39 -7.04 8.17
N LYS A 134 12.31 -7.92 7.78
CA LYS A 134 13.44 -7.62 6.90
C LYS A 134 13.24 -8.21 5.50
N SER A 135 11.98 -8.33 5.08
CA SER A 135 11.60 -8.93 3.80
C SER A 135 12.24 -8.18 2.62
N ASN A 136 12.81 -8.91 1.68
CA ASN A 136 13.21 -8.38 0.38
C ASN A 136 12.34 -9.02 -0.71
N VAL A 137 11.53 -8.22 -1.39
CA VAL A 137 10.62 -8.68 -2.43
C VAL A 137 11.11 -8.17 -3.79
N TYR A 138 11.41 -9.13 -4.66
CA TYR A 138 11.82 -8.92 -6.05
C TYR A 138 10.77 -9.41 -7.05
N GLY A 139 9.80 -10.20 -6.57
CA GLY A 139 8.75 -10.84 -7.36
C GLY A 139 7.36 -10.22 -7.19
N THR A 140 6.33 -10.97 -7.56
CA THR A 140 4.94 -10.50 -7.47
C THR A 140 4.28 -11.01 -6.18
N VAL A 141 3.54 -10.13 -5.49
CA VAL A 141 2.68 -10.51 -4.36
C VAL A 141 1.31 -9.90 -4.55
N CYS A 142 0.28 -10.75 -4.61
CA CYS A 142 -1.09 -10.30 -4.84
C CYS A 142 -2.08 -11.05 -3.94
N GLY A 143 -2.91 -10.29 -3.24
CA GLY A 143 -3.95 -10.81 -2.35
C GLY A 143 -3.54 -10.89 -0.88
N TRP A 144 -4.28 -11.67 -0.09
CA TRP A 144 -4.09 -11.75 1.36
C TRP A 144 -2.85 -12.58 1.72
N PHE A 145 -1.70 -11.90 1.77
CA PHE A 145 -0.43 -12.44 2.23
C PHE A 145 0.06 -11.71 3.47
N VAL A 146 0.68 -12.44 4.39
CA VAL A 146 1.55 -11.89 5.44
C VAL A 146 2.97 -12.35 5.11
N VAL A 147 3.85 -11.42 4.78
CA VAL A 147 5.21 -11.69 4.33
C VAL A 147 6.22 -11.12 5.33
N ASN A 148 6.97 -12.01 5.97
CA ASN A 148 8.11 -11.74 6.83
C ASN A 148 9.35 -12.52 6.33
N ASP A 149 9.50 -12.63 5.01
CA ASP A 149 10.58 -13.39 4.36
C ASP A 149 10.95 -12.79 3.00
N ASN A 150 11.98 -13.32 2.36
CA ASN A 150 12.41 -12.92 1.03
C ASN A 150 11.56 -13.60 -0.04
N ILE A 151 11.24 -12.82 -1.09
CA ILE A 151 10.57 -13.29 -2.29
C ILE A 151 11.48 -12.95 -3.47
N PHE A 152 11.98 -13.98 -4.14
CA PHE A 152 12.97 -13.82 -5.18
C PHE A 152 12.36 -13.48 -6.54
N GLU A 153 13.20 -13.02 -7.45
CA GLU A 153 12.81 -12.85 -8.84
C GLU A 153 12.33 -14.19 -9.44
N GLY A 154 11.19 -14.17 -10.13
CA GLY A 154 10.53 -15.37 -10.66
C GLY A 154 9.54 -16.03 -9.70
N GLU A 155 9.50 -15.63 -8.43
CA GLU A 155 8.43 -16.03 -7.51
C GLU A 155 7.22 -15.10 -7.69
N HIS A 156 6.12 -15.65 -8.18
CA HIS A 156 4.88 -14.92 -8.42
C HIS A 156 3.76 -15.50 -7.55
N TYR A 157 3.47 -14.82 -6.46
CA TYR A 157 2.43 -15.21 -5.51
C TYR A 157 1.11 -14.52 -5.84
N LEU A 158 0.09 -15.33 -6.02
CA LEU A 158 -1.27 -14.89 -6.31
C LEU A 158 -2.24 -15.67 -5.42
N ASN A 159 -2.99 -14.94 -4.60
CA ASN A 159 -4.05 -15.48 -3.78
C ASN A 159 -5.38 -14.83 -4.14
N ARG A 160 -6.21 -15.57 -4.90
CA ARG A 160 -7.57 -15.14 -5.27
C ARG A 160 -8.65 -15.61 -4.28
N THR A 161 -8.23 -16.21 -3.16
CA THR A 161 -9.12 -16.69 -2.11
C THR A 161 -9.18 -15.69 -0.96
N GLU A 162 -10.08 -15.92 -0.02
CA GLU A 162 -10.14 -15.14 1.21
C GLU A 162 -9.27 -15.73 2.34
N ASP A 163 -8.49 -16.78 2.04
CA ASP A 163 -7.59 -17.42 3.00
C ASP A 163 -6.33 -16.56 3.19
N MET A 164 -5.70 -16.65 4.35
CA MET A 164 -4.47 -15.93 4.65
C MET A 164 -3.27 -16.82 4.36
N PHE A 165 -2.37 -16.36 3.50
CA PHE A 165 -1.13 -17.08 3.19
C PHE A 165 0.01 -16.40 3.94
N ILE A 166 0.80 -17.17 4.69
CA ILE A 166 1.86 -16.66 5.55
C ILE A 166 3.20 -17.18 5.02
N LEU A 167 4.14 -16.26 4.77
CA LEU A 167 5.52 -16.54 4.40
C LEU A 167 6.44 -16.03 5.50
N GLU A 168 7.01 -16.93 6.29
CA GLU A 168 7.81 -16.58 7.46
C GLU A 168 8.80 -17.71 7.78
N ASP A 169 10.06 -17.37 8.08
CA ASP A 169 11.13 -18.31 8.44
C ASP A 169 11.30 -19.49 7.46
N GLY A 170 11.17 -19.23 6.16
CA GLY A 170 11.24 -20.24 5.09
C GLY A 170 10.02 -21.17 5.02
N LYS A 171 8.98 -20.94 5.83
CA LYS A 171 7.75 -21.73 5.86
C LYS A 171 6.64 -21.04 5.09
N ARG A 172 5.70 -21.88 4.61
CA ARG A 172 4.50 -21.45 3.89
C ARG A 172 3.30 -22.05 4.61
N GLU A 173 2.49 -21.20 5.23
CA GLU A 173 1.31 -21.61 5.99
C GLU A 173 0.05 -20.98 5.40
N VAL A 174 -1.09 -21.64 5.58
CA VAL A 174 -2.40 -21.16 5.10
C VAL A 174 -3.41 -21.23 6.23
N LEU A 175 -3.97 -20.08 6.61
CA LEU A 175 -5.13 -20.01 7.49
C LEU A 175 -6.39 -19.90 6.64
N VAL A 176 -7.14 -20.99 6.60
CA VAL A 176 -8.36 -21.10 5.79
C VAL A 176 -9.51 -20.39 6.47
N LYS A 177 -10.22 -19.53 5.72
CA LYS A 177 -11.44 -18.88 6.21
C LYS A 177 -12.54 -19.94 6.34
N GLN A 178 -12.96 -20.20 7.57
CA GLN A 178 -14.05 -21.14 7.81
C GLN A 178 -15.36 -20.61 7.22
N ARG A 179 -15.97 -21.40 6.33
CA ARG A 179 -17.29 -21.12 5.79
C ARG A 179 -18.27 -22.13 6.37
N LYS A 180 -19.26 -21.65 7.11
CA LYS A 180 -20.37 -22.50 7.56
C LYS A 180 -21.25 -22.82 6.35
N LEU A 181 -21.70 -24.07 6.25
CA LEU A 181 -22.74 -24.43 5.29
C LEU A 181 -24.02 -23.71 5.67
N GLU A 182 -24.35 -22.70 4.90
CA GLU A 182 -25.58 -21.96 5.05
C GLU A 182 -26.61 -22.45 4.01
N PRO A 183 -27.84 -22.79 4.43
CA PRO A 183 -28.86 -23.18 3.48
C PRO A 183 -29.14 -22.00 2.51
N PRO A 184 -29.32 -22.26 1.21
CA PRO A 184 -29.67 -21.24 0.23
C PRO A 184 -30.90 -20.44 0.67
N GLU A 185 -31.01 -19.18 0.24
CA GLU A 185 -32.16 -18.33 0.60
C GLU A 185 -33.51 -18.99 0.28
N GLU A 186 -33.59 -19.73 -0.82
CA GLU A 186 -34.80 -20.43 -1.26
C GLU A 186 -35.26 -21.47 -0.23
N TYR A 187 -34.32 -22.20 0.37
CA TYR A 187 -34.61 -23.15 1.44
C TYR A 187 -35.13 -22.43 2.70
N ARG A 188 -34.54 -21.29 3.06
CA ARG A 188 -34.97 -20.48 4.22
C ARG A 188 -36.39 -19.92 4.01
N LYS A 189 -36.68 -19.39 2.82
CA LYS A 189 -38.00 -18.85 2.45
C LYS A 189 -39.09 -19.93 2.41
N GLY A 190 -38.75 -21.15 1.99
CA GLY A 190 -39.67 -22.30 2.00
C GLY A 190 -40.06 -22.77 3.40
N LYS A 191 -39.17 -22.62 4.39
CA LYS A 191 -39.42 -23.02 5.79
C LYS A 191 -40.34 -22.05 6.52
N ASN A 192 -40.11 -20.74 6.39
CA ASN A 192 -40.98 -19.72 7.01
C ASN A 192 -42.44 -19.81 6.52
N LYS A 193 -42.64 -20.11 5.21
CA LYS A 193 -44.00 -20.32 4.66
C LYS A 193 -44.72 -21.57 5.19
N ARG A 194 -44.00 -22.58 5.68
CA ARG A 194 -44.59 -23.76 6.32
C ARG A 194 -44.97 -23.47 7.77
N GLU A 195 -44.11 -22.78 8.51
CA GLU A 195 -44.39 -22.39 9.90
C GLU A 195 -45.57 -21.40 10.03
N ASP A 196 -45.77 -20.51 9.06
CA ASP A 196 -46.94 -19.60 8.99
C ASP A 196 -48.26 -20.32 8.62
N ARG A 197 -48.20 -21.53 8.05
CA ARG A 197 -49.39 -22.33 7.69
C ARG A 197 -49.86 -23.28 8.79
N GLU A 198 -49.05 -23.43 9.84
CA GLU A 198 -49.31 -24.31 10.98
C GLU A 198 -49.77 -23.55 12.25
N ARG A 199 -50.07 -22.24 12.12
CA ARG A 199 -50.69 -21.39 13.15
C ARG A 199 -52.08 -20.93 12.71
#